data_AF-A0AAN8HRY1-F1
#
_entry.id   AF-A0AAN8HRY1-F1
#
_cell.length_a   1.000
_cell.length_b   1.000
_cell.length_c   1.000
_cell.angle_alpha   90.00
_cell.angle_beta   90.00
_cell.angle_gamma   90.00
#
_symmetry.space_group_name_H-M   'P 1'
#
loop_
_entity.id
_entity.type
_entity.pdbx_description
1 polymer ?
#
loop_
_entity_poly.entity_id
_entity_poly.type
_entity_poly.pdbx_seq_one_letter_code
_entity_poly.pdbx_strand_id
1 'polypeptide(L)'
;MASNGVLLLFTFIHLSIGHAAFVQLEVRAENVGKYGQQSLLECVYIHSQEAEGGKLIWVNWKKEGVEEALLSFHKGSTTAESGYSFAEPSWNTTNRNVSLLITSTSVKDQGEYTCDVMTESGAGIKNTRLTVTAKYNKPAIKFDPQTSTLMCDSDSGYPEGQLRWFDEFGTEWTKSSQMEAKKTESGLFNLSSKLTLMDGSTFSSYTCKVFNVSGGKEEEATYTVQEPEKTGRAQGNKVDGTTKVVAPLVVIGSLIIGLLLLMLLLYKRRSQRNHQPVDPCDSHVEQGEDQSCPDSLA
;
A
#
# COMPACT_ATOMS: atom_id res chain seq x y z
N MET A 1 -16.54 -93.19 52.16
CA MET A 1 -16.11 -92.73 50.82
C MET A 1 -17.34 -92.15 50.13
N ALA A 2 -17.44 -90.83 50.04
CA ALA A 2 -18.40 -90.13 49.18
C ALA A 2 -17.91 -88.68 49.07
N SER A 3 -17.25 -88.36 47.95
CA SER A 3 -16.82 -87.00 47.63
C SER A 3 -17.79 -86.47 46.59
N ASN A 4 -18.64 -85.52 47.00
CA ASN A 4 -19.60 -84.85 46.13
C ASN A 4 -18.86 -83.80 45.28
N GLY A 5 -18.55 -84.15 44.04
CA GLY A 5 -18.07 -83.20 43.04
C GLY A 5 -19.22 -82.39 42.47
N VAL A 6 -19.35 -81.12 42.87
CA VAL A 6 -20.28 -80.16 42.25
C VAL A 6 -19.62 -79.65 40.96
N LEU A 7 -20.19 -80.01 39.81
CA LEU A 7 -19.76 -79.53 38.50
C LEU A 7 -20.42 -78.16 38.23
N LEU A 8 -19.67 -77.07 38.40
CA LEU A 8 -20.11 -75.71 38.06
C LEU A 8 -19.97 -75.49 36.54
N LEU A 9 -21.09 -75.54 35.83
CA LEU A 9 -21.19 -75.14 34.43
C LEU A 9 -21.24 -73.60 34.33
N PHE A 10 -20.13 -72.97 33.99
CA PHE A 10 -20.08 -71.54 33.66
C PHE A 10 -20.59 -71.33 32.24
N THR A 11 -21.86 -70.94 32.10
CA THR A 11 -22.39 -70.44 30.83
C THR A 11 -21.88 -69.02 30.59
N PHE A 12 -20.85 -68.88 29.75
CA PHE A 12 -20.43 -67.57 29.26
C PHE A 12 -21.50 -67.02 28.31
N ILE A 13 -22.34 -66.11 28.82
CA ILE A 13 -23.22 -65.30 28.00
C ILE A 13 -22.31 -64.32 27.25
N HIS A 14 -21.98 -64.64 26.00
CA HIS A 14 -21.38 -63.66 25.08
C HIS A 14 -22.43 -62.59 24.80
N LEU A 15 -22.34 -61.48 25.52
CA LEU A 15 -23.06 -60.27 25.16
C LEU A 15 -22.44 -59.76 23.86
N SER A 16 -23.03 -60.14 22.72
CA SER A 16 -22.71 -59.52 21.44
C SER A 16 -23.08 -58.05 21.55
N ILE A 17 -22.09 -57.19 21.80
CA ILE A 17 -22.23 -55.75 21.66
C ILE A 17 -22.55 -55.53 20.18
N GLY A 18 -23.84 -55.40 19.87
CA GLY A 18 -24.28 -54.99 18.55
C GLY A 18 -23.61 -53.66 18.27
N HIS A 19 -22.66 -53.65 17.32
CA HIS A 19 -22.10 -52.40 16.84
C HIS A 19 -23.26 -51.66 16.17
N ALA A 20 -23.68 -50.53 16.76
CA ALA A 20 -24.60 -49.64 16.09
C ALA A 20 -23.93 -49.22 14.77
N ALA A 21 -24.54 -49.54 13.64
CA ALA A 21 -24.05 -49.12 12.35
C ALA A 21 -24.10 -47.57 12.30
N PHE A 22 -22.94 -46.95 12.08
CA PHE A 22 -22.78 -45.50 12.04
C PHE A 22 -22.32 -45.10 10.64
N VAL A 23 -22.84 -43.97 10.13
CA VAL A 23 -22.39 -43.43 8.85
C VAL A 23 -21.18 -42.55 9.11
N GLN A 24 -20.05 -42.88 8.49
CA GLN A 24 -18.86 -42.06 8.61
C GLN A 24 -18.96 -40.85 7.68
N LEU A 25 -18.64 -39.66 8.19
CA LEU A 25 -18.58 -38.43 7.41
C LEU A 25 -17.14 -37.95 7.29
N GLU A 26 -16.71 -37.68 6.07
CA GLU A 26 -15.50 -36.94 5.75
C GLU A 26 -15.84 -35.46 5.58
N VAL A 27 -15.35 -34.65 6.51
CA VAL A 27 -15.61 -33.21 6.58
C VAL A 27 -14.30 -32.49 6.85
N ARG A 28 -14.07 -31.37 6.18
CA ARG A 28 -12.99 -30.45 6.50
C ARG A 28 -13.41 -29.58 7.68
N ALA A 29 -12.71 -29.69 8.81
CA ALA A 29 -13.07 -29.01 10.05
C ALA A 29 -13.01 -27.47 9.96
N GLU A 30 -12.07 -26.92 9.19
CA GLU A 30 -11.81 -25.48 9.09
C GLU A 30 -11.76 -25.05 7.63
N ASN A 31 -12.62 -24.09 7.26
CA ASN A 31 -12.77 -23.56 5.91
C ASN A 31 -12.58 -22.05 5.90
N VAL A 32 -12.04 -21.54 4.80
CA VAL A 32 -11.84 -20.10 4.58
C VAL A 32 -12.61 -19.70 3.34
N GLY A 33 -13.65 -18.88 3.54
CA GLY A 33 -14.42 -18.26 2.49
C GLY A 33 -13.89 -16.87 2.15
N LYS A 34 -13.95 -16.50 0.88
CA LYS A 34 -13.62 -15.15 0.41
C LYS A 34 -14.92 -14.39 0.14
N TYR A 35 -15.04 -13.20 0.70
CA TYR A 35 -16.22 -12.36 0.55
C TYR A 35 -16.56 -12.14 -0.94
N GLY A 36 -17.84 -12.30 -1.29
CA GLY A 36 -18.37 -12.20 -2.65
C GLY A 36 -18.04 -13.38 -3.56
N GLN A 37 -17.26 -14.36 -3.10
CA GLN A 37 -16.93 -15.59 -3.87
C GLN A 37 -17.73 -16.78 -3.35
N GLN A 38 -17.73 -17.86 -4.13
CA GLN A 38 -18.30 -19.13 -3.70
C GLN A 38 -17.47 -19.74 -2.56
N SER A 39 -18.15 -20.34 -1.58
CA SER A 39 -17.52 -21.18 -0.55
C SER A 39 -18.13 -22.58 -0.58
N LEU A 40 -17.27 -23.59 -0.39
CA LEU A 40 -17.64 -24.99 -0.32
C LEU A 40 -17.37 -25.51 1.08
N LEU A 41 -18.40 -26.09 1.73
CA LEU A 41 -18.23 -26.85 2.96
C LEU A 41 -18.36 -28.33 2.62
N GLU A 42 -17.21 -29.02 2.60
CA GLU A 42 -17.12 -30.41 2.19
C GLU A 42 -17.79 -31.34 3.20
N CYS A 43 -18.69 -32.18 2.72
CA CYS A 43 -19.25 -33.28 3.49
C CYS A 43 -19.55 -34.46 2.55
N VAL A 44 -18.82 -35.55 2.74
CA VAL A 44 -18.98 -36.78 1.99
C VAL A 44 -19.27 -37.91 2.97
N TYR A 45 -20.37 -38.64 2.76
CA TYR A 45 -20.70 -39.77 3.62
C TYR A 45 -20.23 -41.10 3.03
N ILE A 46 -19.72 -41.96 3.90
CA ILE A 46 -19.14 -43.25 3.58
C ILE A 46 -19.94 -44.34 4.31
N HIS A 47 -20.29 -45.40 3.57
CA HIS A 47 -20.88 -46.59 4.15
C HIS A 47 -19.79 -47.45 4.81
N SER A 48 -20.04 -47.98 6.00
CA SER A 48 -19.18 -49.01 6.56
C SER A 48 -19.22 -50.26 5.66
N GLN A 49 -18.12 -51.01 5.59
CA GLN A 49 -18.02 -52.23 4.78
C GLN A 49 -19.06 -53.32 5.13
N GLU A 50 -19.73 -53.18 6.28
CA GLU A 50 -20.73 -54.12 6.80
C GLU A 50 -22.17 -53.75 6.40
N ALA A 51 -22.39 -52.57 5.82
CA ALA A 51 -23.68 -52.14 5.34
C ALA A 51 -23.64 -51.97 3.81
N GLU A 52 -24.32 -52.84 3.07
CA GLU A 52 -24.73 -52.51 1.70
C GLU A 52 -25.40 -51.14 1.75
N GLY A 53 -24.89 -50.18 0.98
CA GLY A 53 -25.16 -48.76 1.18
C GLY A 53 -26.66 -48.46 1.29
N GLY A 54 -27.12 -48.21 2.51
CA GLY A 54 -28.53 -47.94 2.79
C GLY A 54 -29.00 -46.68 2.08
N LYS A 55 -30.29 -46.64 1.73
CA LYS A 55 -30.86 -45.49 1.04
C LYS A 55 -30.70 -44.23 1.89
N LEU A 56 -30.32 -43.13 1.26
CA LEU A 56 -30.28 -41.82 1.89
C LEU A 56 -31.69 -41.40 2.31
N ILE A 57 -31.89 -41.17 3.62
CA ILE A 57 -33.18 -40.76 4.20
C ILE A 57 -33.26 -39.24 4.24
N TRP A 58 -32.23 -38.58 4.79
CA TRP A 58 -32.15 -37.13 4.83
C TRP A 58 -30.71 -36.61 4.91
N VAL A 59 -30.56 -35.37 4.48
CA VAL A 59 -29.36 -34.53 4.67
C VAL A 59 -29.82 -33.21 5.24
N ASN A 60 -29.10 -32.69 6.23
CA ASN A 60 -29.40 -31.42 6.83
C ASN A 60 -28.12 -30.62 7.07
N TRP A 61 -28.09 -29.41 6.54
CA TRP A 61 -27.09 -28.41 6.85
C TRP A 61 -27.71 -27.34 7.74
N LYS A 62 -27.16 -27.24 8.95
CA LYS A 62 -27.56 -26.25 9.94
C LYS A 62 -26.40 -25.33 10.23
N LYS A 63 -26.73 -24.09 10.60
CA LYS A 63 -25.78 -23.12 11.12
C LYS A 63 -26.09 -22.84 12.58
N GLU A 64 -25.06 -22.75 13.42
CA GLU A 64 -25.23 -22.39 14.83
C GLU A 64 -25.91 -21.02 14.97
N GLY A 65 -26.93 -20.95 15.81
CA GLY A 65 -27.73 -19.73 16.03
C GLY A 65 -28.81 -19.45 14.98
N VAL A 66 -28.96 -20.31 13.97
CA VAL A 66 -30.08 -20.28 13.02
C VAL A 66 -31.01 -21.45 13.31
N GLU A 67 -32.29 -21.16 13.59
CA GLU A 67 -33.26 -22.19 13.97
C GLU A 67 -33.61 -23.12 12.80
N GLU A 68 -33.80 -22.55 11.62
CA GLU A 68 -34.12 -23.29 10.40
C GLU A 68 -32.84 -23.83 9.72
N ALA A 69 -33.01 -24.92 8.98
CA ALA A 69 -31.92 -25.47 8.19
C ALA A 69 -31.68 -24.64 6.93
N LEU A 70 -30.41 -24.41 6.61
CA LEU A 70 -30.00 -23.68 5.41
C LEU A 70 -30.23 -24.52 4.14
N LEU A 71 -30.06 -25.84 4.25
CA LEU A 71 -30.33 -26.81 3.20
C LEU A 71 -30.77 -28.11 3.85
N SER A 72 -31.92 -28.61 3.42
CA SER A 72 -32.46 -29.89 3.87
C SER A 72 -32.93 -30.73 2.69
N PHE A 73 -32.65 -32.01 2.73
CA PHE A 73 -33.24 -33.02 1.86
C PHE A 73 -33.94 -34.04 2.75
N HIS A 74 -35.19 -34.38 2.44
CA HIS A 74 -35.91 -35.46 3.11
C HIS A 74 -36.85 -36.17 2.12
N LYS A 75 -36.66 -37.49 1.96
CA LYS A 75 -37.53 -38.38 1.17
C LYS A 75 -37.92 -37.85 -0.23
N GLY A 76 -36.97 -37.28 -0.96
CA GLY A 76 -37.18 -36.82 -2.35
C GLY A 76 -37.51 -35.34 -2.49
N SER A 77 -37.67 -34.61 -1.38
CA SER A 77 -37.85 -33.15 -1.39
C SER A 77 -36.60 -32.46 -0.88
N THR A 78 -36.16 -31.43 -1.59
CA THR A 78 -35.06 -30.53 -1.18
C THR A 78 -35.61 -29.14 -0.91
N THR A 79 -35.20 -28.55 0.21
CA THR A 79 -35.50 -27.17 0.58
C THR A 79 -34.19 -26.48 0.91
N ALA A 80 -33.98 -25.29 0.35
CA ALA A 80 -32.76 -24.52 0.56
C ALA A 80 -33.10 -23.04 0.76
N GLU A 81 -32.42 -22.40 1.70
CA GLU A 81 -32.43 -20.95 1.82
C GLU A 81 -31.72 -20.31 0.61
N SER A 82 -32.10 -19.09 0.25
CA SER A 82 -31.47 -18.34 -0.84
C SER A 82 -29.97 -18.22 -0.63
N GLY A 83 -29.19 -18.60 -1.65
CA GLY A 83 -27.73 -18.57 -1.61
C GLY A 83 -27.06 -19.87 -1.15
N TYR A 84 -27.85 -20.87 -0.75
CA TYR A 84 -27.38 -22.18 -0.34
C TYR A 84 -27.89 -23.27 -1.27
N SER A 85 -27.05 -24.26 -1.57
CA SER A 85 -27.41 -25.40 -2.43
C SER A 85 -26.46 -26.58 -2.22
N PHE A 86 -26.82 -27.75 -2.73
CA PHE A 86 -25.83 -28.82 -2.89
C PHE A 86 -24.75 -28.37 -3.89
N ALA A 87 -23.50 -28.70 -3.59
CA ALA A 87 -22.37 -28.36 -4.46
C ALA A 87 -22.42 -29.04 -5.83
N GLU A 88 -23.04 -30.22 -5.90
CA GLU A 88 -23.29 -30.91 -7.16
C GLU A 88 -24.56 -30.34 -7.82
N PRO A 89 -24.48 -29.71 -9.01
CA PRO A 89 -25.64 -29.04 -9.62
C PRO A 89 -26.82 -29.96 -9.92
N SER A 90 -26.55 -31.24 -10.18
CA SER A 90 -27.58 -32.29 -10.41
C SER A 90 -27.62 -33.31 -9.27
N TRP A 91 -27.40 -32.84 -8.05
CA TRP A 91 -27.39 -33.70 -6.88
C TRP A 91 -28.68 -34.53 -6.75
N ASN A 92 -28.51 -35.81 -6.43
CA ASN A 92 -29.60 -36.75 -6.17
C ASN A 92 -29.17 -37.77 -5.11
N THR A 93 -30.08 -38.66 -4.69
CA THR A 93 -29.86 -39.61 -3.59
C THR A 93 -28.77 -40.66 -3.79
N THR A 94 -28.24 -40.84 -5.01
CA THR A 94 -27.09 -41.74 -5.24
C THR A 94 -25.75 -41.03 -5.06
N ASN A 95 -25.76 -39.70 -4.93
CA ASN A 95 -24.57 -38.91 -4.68
C ASN A 95 -24.18 -39.01 -3.20
N ARG A 96 -22.92 -39.38 -2.97
CA ARG A 96 -22.33 -39.42 -1.63
C ARG A 96 -21.80 -38.06 -1.18
N ASN A 97 -21.48 -37.21 -2.14
CA ASN A 97 -21.07 -35.85 -1.88
C ASN A 97 -22.33 -35.03 -1.57
N VAL A 98 -22.45 -34.60 -0.32
CA VAL A 98 -23.57 -33.79 0.19
C VAL A 98 -23.09 -32.41 0.64
N SER A 99 -21.96 -31.96 0.07
CA SER A 99 -21.32 -30.69 0.41
C SER A 99 -22.24 -29.50 0.15
N LEU A 100 -22.14 -28.51 1.03
CA LEU A 100 -22.89 -27.26 0.92
C LEU A 100 -22.12 -26.25 0.07
N LEU A 101 -22.77 -25.71 -0.93
CA LEU A 101 -22.29 -24.56 -1.70
C LEU A 101 -22.99 -23.29 -1.22
N ILE A 102 -22.18 -22.32 -0.81
CA ILE A 102 -22.60 -20.94 -0.55
C ILE A 102 -22.24 -20.14 -1.80
N THR A 103 -23.25 -19.61 -2.50
CA THR A 103 -23.06 -19.03 -3.84
C THR A 103 -22.29 -17.70 -3.83
N SER A 104 -22.48 -16.89 -2.80
CA SER A 104 -21.78 -15.61 -2.62
C SER A 104 -21.56 -15.36 -1.13
N THR A 105 -20.38 -15.70 -0.66
CA THR A 105 -20.00 -15.64 0.76
C THR A 105 -20.08 -14.20 1.29
N SER A 106 -20.76 -14.03 2.41
CA SER A 106 -20.89 -12.78 3.14
C SER A 106 -20.30 -12.91 4.54
N VAL A 107 -20.09 -11.79 5.25
CA VAL A 107 -19.63 -11.82 6.66
C VAL A 107 -20.62 -12.56 7.56
N LYS A 108 -21.92 -12.55 7.23
CA LYS A 108 -22.96 -13.26 7.97
C LYS A 108 -22.83 -14.78 7.86
N ASP A 109 -22.10 -15.29 6.86
CA ASP A 109 -21.89 -16.72 6.66
C ASP A 109 -20.76 -17.26 7.55
N GLN A 110 -19.94 -16.41 8.15
CA GLN A 110 -18.96 -16.86 9.14
C GLN A 110 -19.66 -17.57 10.33
N GLY A 111 -19.13 -18.71 10.77
CA GLY A 111 -19.67 -19.44 11.92
C GLY A 111 -19.47 -20.96 11.86
N GLU A 112 -20.10 -21.65 12.82
CA GLU A 112 -20.16 -23.10 12.88
C GLU A 112 -21.34 -23.65 12.08
N TYR A 113 -21.08 -24.72 11.35
CA TYR A 113 -22.04 -25.46 10.56
C TYR A 113 -22.02 -26.93 10.96
N THR A 114 -23.18 -27.58 10.86
CA THR A 114 -23.34 -29.02 11.08
C THR A 114 -23.83 -29.67 9.80
N CYS A 115 -23.08 -30.66 9.32
CA CYS A 115 -23.52 -31.63 8.32
C CYS A 115 -24.09 -32.84 9.06
N ASP A 116 -25.35 -33.12 8.82
CA ASP A 116 -26.10 -34.18 9.48
C ASP A 116 -26.77 -35.05 8.42
N VAL A 117 -26.45 -36.34 8.41
CA VAL A 117 -26.80 -37.28 7.35
C VAL A 117 -27.37 -38.54 7.97
N MET A 118 -28.51 -38.97 7.45
CA MET A 118 -29.13 -40.23 7.85
C MET A 118 -29.36 -41.11 6.63
N THR A 119 -28.92 -42.35 6.76
CA THR A 119 -29.19 -43.44 5.83
C THR A 119 -29.98 -44.54 6.56
N GLU A 120 -30.50 -45.51 5.81
CA GLU A 120 -31.09 -46.71 6.41
C GLU A 120 -30.09 -47.49 7.28
N SER A 121 -28.79 -47.35 7.01
CA SER A 121 -27.72 -48.01 7.75
C SER A 121 -27.30 -47.26 9.02
N GLY A 122 -27.78 -46.03 9.25
CA GLY A 122 -27.42 -45.24 10.44
C GLY A 122 -27.31 -43.75 10.16
N ALA A 123 -26.96 -43.00 11.22
CA ALA A 123 -26.74 -41.55 11.18
C ALA A 123 -25.24 -41.21 11.25
N GLY A 124 -24.89 -40.04 10.73
CA GLY A 124 -23.58 -39.42 10.85
C GLY A 124 -23.73 -37.92 11.03
N ILE A 125 -23.02 -37.34 12.00
CA ILE A 125 -23.06 -35.90 12.31
C ILE A 125 -21.63 -35.38 12.45
N LYS A 126 -21.31 -34.29 11.77
CA LYS A 126 -20.01 -33.61 11.87
C LYS A 126 -20.17 -32.10 11.77
N ASN A 127 -19.32 -31.41 12.51
CA ASN A 127 -19.25 -29.95 12.50
C ASN A 127 -18.08 -29.47 11.63
N THR A 128 -18.23 -28.26 11.11
CA THR A 128 -17.23 -27.53 10.34
C THR A 128 -17.38 -26.04 10.58
N ARG A 129 -16.26 -25.34 10.66
CA ARG A 129 -16.20 -23.88 10.77
C ARG A 129 -15.96 -23.25 9.41
N LEU A 130 -16.71 -22.17 9.12
CA LEU A 130 -16.40 -21.24 8.05
C LEU A 130 -15.87 -19.94 8.65
N THR A 131 -14.64 -19.57 8.29
CA THR A 131 -14.07 -18.23 8.51
C THR A 131 -14.16 -17.42 7.24
N VAL A 132 -14.42 -16.12 7.32
CA VAL A 132 -14.57 -15.25 6.15
C VAL A 132 -13.42 -14.26 6.10
N THR A 133 -12.92 -14.00 4.89
CA THR A 133 -11.88 -13.01 4.62
C THR A 133 -12.28 -12.11 3.46
N ALA A 134 -11.90 -10.84 3.53
CA ALA A 134 -12.00 -9.88 2.45
C ALA A 134 -10.72 -9.05 2.43
N LYS A 135 -10.05 -9.02 1.27
CA LYS A 135 -8.84 -8.23 1.08
C LYS A 135 -9.21 -6.75 1.05
N TYR A 136 -8.46 -5.93 1.78
CA TYR A 136 -8.59 -4.49 1.74
C TYR A 136 -8.29 -3.92 0.36
N ASN A 137 -9.06 -2.93 -0.05
CA ASN A 137 -8.78 -2.18 -1.27
C ASN A 137 -7.51 -1.34 -1.13
N LYS A 138 -6.89 -1.03 -2.27
CA LYS A 138 -5.68 -0.21 -2.31
C LYS A 138 -5.92 1.11 -1.57
N PRO A 139 -5.09 1.48 -0.58
CA PRO A 139 -5.32 2.69 0.18
C PRO A 139 -5.20 3.93 -0.69
N ALA A 140 -5.95 4.97 -0.34
CA ALA A 140 -5.87 6.29 -0.94
C ALA A 140 -5.33 7.29 0.09
N ILE A 141 -4.33 8.09 -0.29
CA ILE A 141 -3.76 9.13 0.58
C ILE A 141 -4.17 10.51 0.08
N LYS A 142 -4.63 11.35 1.00
CA LYS A 142 -4.93 12.77 0.78
C LYS A 142 -4.13 13.62 1.76
N PHE A 143 -3.63 14.75 1.30
CA PHE A 143 -2.95 15.73 2.14
C PHE A 143 -3.87 16.93 2.38
N ASP A 144 -4.05 17.31 3.65
CA ASP A 144 -4.69 18.55 4.06
C ASP A 144 -3.62 19.59 4.40
N PRO A 145 -3.45 20.64 3.57
CA PRO A 145 -2.43 21.66 3.78
C PRO A 145 -2.75 22.62 4.94
N GLN A 146 -4.01 22.71 5.39
CA GLN A 146 -4.36 23.61 6.50
C GLN A 146 -3.90 23.06 7.84
N THR A 147 -3.95 21.73 7.98
CA THR A 147 -3.61 21.02 9.20
C THR A 147 -2.30 20.22 9.07
N SER A 148 -1.60 20.34 7.93
CA SER A 148 -0.42 19.55 7.58
C SER A 148 -0.60 18.06 7.85
N THR A 149 -1.77 17.51 7.51
CA THR A 149 -2.15 16.13 7.88
C THR A 149 -2.34 15.25 6.65
N LEU A 150 -1.74 14.06 6.67
CA LEU A 150 -1.99 12.99 5.71
C LEU A 150 -3.13 12.12 6.22
N MET A 151 -4.13 11.90 5.37
CA MET A 151 -5.23 10.98 5.62
C MET A 151 -5.13 9.80 4.66
N CYS A 152 -5.09 8.59 5.20
CA CYS A 152 -5.06 7.34 4.45
C CYS A 152 -6.36 6.58 4.71
N ASP A 153 -7.08 6.24 3.64
CA ASP A 153 -8.32 5.48 3.71
C ASP A 153 -8.18 4.18 2.91
N SER A 154 -8.66 3.07 3.46
CA SER A 154 -8.79 1.78 2.78
C SER A 154 -10.09 1.13 3.20
N ASP A 155 -10.81 0.48 2.30
CA ASP A 155 -12.16 -0.01 2.53
C ASP A 155 -12.34 -1.49 2.20
N SER A 156 -13.52 -2.00 2.53
CA SER A 156 -14.02 -3.31 2.10
C SER A 156 -13.23 -4.54 2.58
N GLY A 157 -12.42 -4.40 3.64
CA GLY A 157 -11.65 -5.51 4.21
C GLY A 157 -12.33 -6.20 5.39
N TYR A 158 -11.94 -7.45 5.65
CA TYR A 158 -12.44 -8.24 6.77
C TYR A 158 -11.51 -9.42 7.07
N PRO A 159 -11.23 -9.78 8.34
CA PRO A 159 -11.61 -9.07 9.57
C PRO A 159 -10.95 -7.69 9.73
N GLU A 160 -11.16 -7.04 10.87
CA GLU A 160 -10.55 -5.73 11.16
C GLU A 160 -9.01 -5.77 11.04
N GLY A 161 -8.48 -5.00 10.10
CA GLY A 161 -7.05 -4.84 9.83
C GLY A 161 -6.47 -3.55 10.42
N GLN A 162 -5.27 -3.19 9.97
CA GLN A 162 -4.50 -2.03 10.45
C GLN A 162 -3.92 -1.23 9.29
N LEU A 163 -3.97 0.10 9.41
CA LEU A 163 -3.18 1.02 8.59
C LEU A 163 -1.91 1.39 9.34
N ARG A 164 -0.78 1.38 8.64
CA ARG A 164 0.53 1.73 9.20
C ARG A 164 1.26 2.70 8.28
N TRP A 165 1.96 3.64 8.88
CA TRP A 165 2.68 4.70 8.18
C TRP A 165 4.18 4.47 8.21
N PHE A 166 4.83 4.72 7.09
CA PHE A 166 6.27 4.61 6.92
C PHE A 166 6.80 5.85 6.21
N ASP A 167 8.00 6.30 6.56
CA ASP A 167 8.73 7.32 5.78
C ASP A 167 9.50 6.69 4.61
N GLU A 168 10.21 7.52 3.86
CA GLU A 168 11.04 7.13 2.72
C GLU A 168 12.16 6.12 3.06
N PHE A 169 12.58 6.06 4.32
CA PHE A 169 13.60 5.13 4.80
C PHE A 169 12.99 3.84 5.35
N GLY A 170 11.66 3.74 5.35
CA GLY A 170 10.93 2.60 5.91
C GLY A 170 10.80 2.64 7.42
N THR A 171 11.08 3.78 8.08
CA THR A 171 10.85 3.95 9.52
C THR A 171 9.35 4.03 9.79
N GLU A 172 8.87 3.31 10.79
CA GLU A 172 7.44 3.29 11.12
C GLU A 172 7.01 4.48 11.98
N TRP A 173 5.99 5.20 11.51
CA TRP A 173 5.40 6.38 12.16
C TRP A 173 3.98 6.14 12.65
N THR A 174 3.48 4.90 12.62
CA THR A 174 2.13 4.52 13.04
C THR A 174 1.76 5.03 14.44
N LYS A 175 2.71 5.05 15.38
CA LYS A 175 2.47 5.54 16.76
C LYS A 175 2.14 7.04 16.83
N SER A 176 2.52 7.81 15.82
CA SER A 176 2.21 9.24 15.70
C SER A 176 0.93 9.50 14.91
N SER A 177 0.22 8.44 14.50
CA SER A 177 -1.03 8.53 13.75
C SER A 177 -2.23 8.17 14.63
N GLN A 178 -3.41 8.65 14.24
CA GLN A 178 -4.69 8.25 14.81
C GLN A 178 -5.42 7.40 13.77
N MET A 179 -5.79 6.17 14.14
CA MET A 179 -6.49 5.24 13.27
C MET A 179 -7.91 4.99 13.80
N GLU A 180 -8.85 4.88 12.87
CA GLU A 180 -10.22 4.48 13.12
C GLU A 180 -10.59 3.31 12.18
N ALA A 181 -11.37 2.36 12.70
CA ALA A 181 -11.97 1.28 11.93
C ALA A 181 -13.49 1.36 12.08
N LYS A 182 -14.19 1.52 10.96
CA LYS A 182 -15.65 1.59 10.92
C LYS A 182 -16.21 0.34 10.28
N LYS A 183 -17.05 -0.40 11.02
CA LYS A 183 -17.79 -1.53 10.49
C LYS A 183 -18.98 -1.05 9.63
N THR A 184 -19.15 -1.64 8.46
CA THR A 184 -20.26 -1.36 7.53
C THR A 184 -21.49 -2.23 7.87
N GLU A 185 -22.62 -1.93 7.25
CA GLU A 185 -23.84 -2.76 7.36
C GLU A 185 -23.64 -4.19 6.82
N SER A 186 -22.78 -4.36 5.81
CA SER A 186 -22.39 -5.68 5.29
C SER A 186 -21.42 -6.44 6.20
N GLY A 187 -20.95 -5.80 7.28
CA GLY A 187 -20.03 -6.37 8.26
C GLY A 187 -18.55 -6.22 7.93
N LEU A 188 -18.21 -5.65 6.76
CA LEU A 188 -16.84 -5.30 6.37
C LEU A 188 -16.32 -4.10 7.18
N PHE A 189 -15.03 -3.82 7.08
CA PHE A 189 -14.38 -2.70 7.75
C PHE A 189 -13.82 -1.69 6.74
N ASN A 190 -14.05 -0.41 7.04
CA ASN A 190 -13.38 0.71 6.41
C ASN A 190 -12.41 1.32 7.41
N LEU A 191 -11.14 1.43 7.03
CA LEU A 191 -10.06 1.94 7.85
C LEU A 191 -9.72 3.36 7.40
N SER A 192 -9.50 4.24 8.37
CA SER A 192 -8.98 5.58 8.14
C SER A 192 -7.84 5.85 9.12
N SER A 193 -6.78 6.49 8.67
CA SER A 193 -5.67 6.89 9.54
C SER A 193 -5.18 8.28 9.19
N LYS A 194 -4.97 9.11 10.23
CA LYS A 194 -4.50 10.49 10.13
C LYS A 194 -3.11 10.60 10.73
N LEU A 195 -2.14 11.06 9.95
CA LEU A 195 -0.78 11.37 10.38
C LEU A 195 -0.52 12.87 10.18
N THR A 196 -0.41 13.61 11.28
CA THR A 196 -0.04 15.03 11.25
C THR A 196 1.47 15.15 11.13
N LEU A 197 1.93 15.89 10.13
CA LEU A 197 3.35 16.12 9.89
C LEU A 197 3.85 17.19 10.87
N MET A 198 4.98 16.92 11.53
CA MET A 198 5.61 17.90 12.42
C MET A 198 6.26 19.03 11.61
N ASP A 199 6.28 20.23 12.19
CA ASP A 199 6.99 21.37 11.62
C ASP A 199 8.46 21.02 11.39
N GLY A 200 8.94 21.25 10.16
CA GLY A 200 10.31 20.92 9.76
C GLY A 200 10.52 19.45 9.35
N SER A 201 9.46 18.67 9.16
CA SER A 201 9.60 17.37 8.51
C SER A 201 10.26 17.50 7.13
N THR A 202 11.34 16.76 6.91
CA THR A 202 12.14 16.81 5.67
C THR A 202 11.95 15.58 4.79
N PHE A 203 11.08 14.64 5.17
CA PHE A 203 10.89 13.42 4.42
C PHE A 203 10.26 13.69 3.06
N SER A 204 10.82 13.10 2.00
CA SER A 204 10.30 13.32 0.64
C SER A 204 9.01 12.55 0.35
N SER A 205 8.75 11.47 1.10
CA SER A 205 7.57 10.64 0.90
C SER A 205 7.11 9.90 2.16
N TYR A 206 5.84 9.54 2.14
CA TYR A 206 5.17 8.76 3.18
C TYR A 206 4.37 7.63 2.54
N THR A 207 4.57 6.42 3.03
CA THR A 207 3.85 5.22 2.58
C THR A 207 2.87 4.77 3.63
N CYS A 208 1.59 4.69 3.25
CA CYS A 208 0.56 4.02 4.04
C CYS A 208 0.40 2.58 3.54
N LYS A 209 0.51 1.62 4.45
CA LYS A 209 0.36 0.19 4.16
C LYS A 209 -0.82 -0.37 4.96
N VAL A 210 -1.65 -1.18 4.31
CA VAL A 210 -2.73 -1.91 4.97
C VAL A 210 -2.30 -3.34 5.28
N PHE A 211 -2.56 -3.76 6.51
CA PHE A 211 -2.23 -5.08 7.05
C PHE A 211 -3.51 -5.76 7.51
N ASN A 212 -3.63 -7.06 7.23
CA ASN A 212 -4.71 -7.86 7.79
C ASN A 212 -4.46 -8.25 9.25
N VAL A 213 -5.45 -8.88 9.87
CA VAL A 213 -5.41 -9.33 11.27
C VAL A 213 -4.25 -10.28 11.60
N SER A 214 -3.74 -11.02 10.61
CA SER A 214 -2.58 -11.91 10.76
C SER A 214 -1.24 -11.18 10.65
N GLY A 215 -1.25 -9.86 10.42
CA GLY A 215 -0.05 -9.05 10.20
C GLY A 215 0.53 -9.15 8.78
N GLY A 216 -0.19 -9.77 7.84
CA GLY A 216 0.21 -9.81 6.43
C GLY A 216 -0.08 -8.48 5.73
N LYS A 217 0.91 -7.92 5.04
CA LYS A 217 0.72 -6.73 4.18
C LYS A 217 -0.17 -7.09 2.99
N GLU A 218 -1.22 -6.32 2.73
CA GLU A 218 -2.12 -6.56 1.60
C GLU A 218 -1.90 -5.58 0.46
N GLU A 219 -1.90 -4.29 0.75
CA GLU A 219 -1.77 -3.20 -0.23
C GLU A 219 -1.04 -2.00 0.39
N GLU A 220 -0.58 -1.08 -0.46
CA GLU A 220 0.05 0.16 -0.03
C GLU A 220 -0.13 1.31 -1.04
N ALA A 221 0.05 2.52 -0.54
CA ALA A 221 0.09 3.74 -1.33
C ALA A 221 1.16 4.67 -0.77
N THR A 222 1.77 5.46 -1.64
CA THR A 222 2.82 6.42 -1.28
C THR A 222 2.40 7.80 -1.71
N TYR A 223 2.50 8.76 -0.80
CA TYR A 223 2.39 10.18 -1.06
C TYR A 223 3.79 10.78 -1.14
N THR A 224 4.06 11.54 -2.19
CA THR A 224 5.30 12.30 -2.35
C THR A 224 5.01 13.76 -2.02
N VAL A 225 5.78 14.31 -1.10
CA VAL A 225 5.67 15.73 -0.71
C VAL A 225 6.06 16.55 -1.93
N GLN A 226 5.13 17.36 -2.42
CA GLN A 226 5.48 18.32 -3.47
C GLN A 226 6.29 19.43 -2.83
N GLU A 227 7.58 19.50 -3.18
CA GLU A 227 8.39 20.67 -2.87
C GLU A 227 7.73 21.87 -3.57
N PRO A 228 7.48 22.99 -2.88
CA PRO A 228 6.98 24.18 -3.56
C PRO A 228 7.98 24.50 -4.66
N GLU A 229 7.50 24.53 -5.92
CA GLU A 229 8.29 25.06 -7.02
C GLU A 229 8.85 26.39 -6.54
N LYS A 230 10.18 26.47 -6.42
CA LYS A 230 10.84 27.76 -6.25
C LYS A 230 10.57 28.52 -7.54
N THR A 231 9.42 29.21 -7.60
CA THR A 231 9.14 30.21 -8.62
C THR A 231 10.37 31.09 -8.65
N GLY A 232 11.10 30.97 -9.75
CA GLY A 232 12.37 31.63 -9.95
C GLY A 232 12.23 33.07 -9.51
N ARG A 233 13.03 33.41 -8.50
CA ARG A 233 13.42 34.75 -8.10
C ARG A 233 13.23 35.72 -9.27
N ALA A 234 12.40 36.74 -9.04
CA ALA A 234 12.25 37.89 -9.90
C ALA A 234 13.57 38.23 -10.62
N GLN A 235 13.66 37.91 -11.92
CA GLN A 235 14.38 38.81 -12.81
C GLN A 235 13.45 40.00 -12.96
N GLY A 236 13.70 41.01 -12.13
CA GLY A 236 13.19 42.33 -12.42
C GLY A 236 13.50 42.64 -13.88
N ASN A 237 12.54 43.21 -14.59
CA ASN A 237 12.77 43.84 -15.89
C ASN A 237 13.86 44.91 -15.70
N LYS A 238 15.12 44.50 -15.75
CA LYS A 238 16.21 45.36 -16.13
C LYS A 238 15.98 45.59 -17.61
N VAL A 239 15.60 46.82 -17.92
CA VAL A 239 15.69 47.37 -19.26
C VAL A 239 17.15 47.20 -19.69
N ASP A 240 17.43 46.13 -20.43
CA ASP A 240 18.67 45.92 -21.18
C ASP A 240 18.32 46.32 -22.63
N GLY A 241 18.53 47.58 -23.04
CA GLY A 241 19.80 48.26 -22.93
C GLY A 241 20.76 47.83 -24.04
N THR A 242 20.26 47.65 -25.26
CA THR A 242 21.02 47.95 -26.50
C THR A 242 22.44 47.36 -26.57
N THR A 243 22.60 46.06 -26.32
CA THR A 243 23.90 45.38 -26.56
C THR A 243 24.01 44.90 -28.01
N LYS A 244 24.01 45.81 -29.00
CA LYS A 244 24.48 45.53 -30.39
C LYS A 244 25.10 46.73 -31.12
N VAL A 245 25.60 47.76 -30.41
CA VAL A 245 26.25 48.93 -31.07
C VAL A 245 27.61 49.33 -30.46
N VAL A 246 28.07 48.70 -29.38
CA VAL A 246 29.32 49.12 -28.71
C VAL A 246 30.57 48.55 -29.40
N ALA A 247 30.49 47.37 -30.03
CA ALA A 247 31.66 46.76 -30.67
C ALA A 247 32.21 47.56 -31.87
N PRO A 248 31.40 48.17 -32.77
CA PRO A 248 31.93 49.01 -33.86
C PRO A 248 32.50 50.35 -33.40
N LEU A 249 31.94 50.98 -32.35
CA LEU A 249 32.32 52.34 -31.93
C LEU A 249 33.67 52.37 -31.20
N VAL A 250 34.00 51.34 -30.41
CA VAL A 250 35.30 51.26 -29.73
C VAL A 250 36.44 51.04 -30.72
N VAL A 251 36.20 50.25 -31.78
CA VAL A 251 37.18 50.00 -32.85
C VAL A 251 37.43 51.27 -33.68
N ILE A 252 36.36 51.99 -34.05
CA ILE A 252 36.49 53.25 -34.81
C ILE A 252 37.17 54.34 -33.96
N GLY A 253 36.81 54.48 -32.68
CA GLY A 253 37.46 55.43 -31.78
C GLY A 253 38.96 55.14 -31.59
N SER A 254 39.32 53.87 -31.45
CA SER A 254 40.73 53.45 -31.30
C SER A 254 41.55 53.70 -32.57
N LEU A 255 40.96 53.49 -33.75
CA LEU A 255 41.60 53.78 -35.04
C LEU A 255 41.84 55.28 -35.26
N ILE A 256 40.88 56.12 -34.88
CA ILE A 256 41.01 57.59 -35.00
C ILE A 256 42.10 58.11 -34.06
N ILE A 257 42.12 57.67 -32.80
CA ILE A 257 43.14 58.06 -31.82
C ILE A 257 44.53 57.57 -32.27
N GLY A 258 44.64 56.34 -32.76
CA GLY A 258 45.88 55.80 -33.32
C GLY A 258 46.40 56.60 -34.50
N LEU A 259 45.53 56.99 -35.44
CA LEU A 259 45.90 57.83 -36.59
C LEU A 259 46.32 59.24 -36.18
N LEU A 260 45.66 59.84 -35.19
CA LEU A 260 46.04 61.17 -34.67
C LEU A 260 47.39 61.15 -33.98
N LEU A 261 47.69 60.12 -33.18
CA LEU A 261 49.01 59.95 -32.57
C LEU A 261 50.09 59.70 -33.63
N LEU A 262 49.79 58.93 -34.67
CA LEU A 262 50.73 58.68 -35.76
C LEU A 262 50.99 59.96 -36.57
N MET A 263 49.96 60.75 -36.85
CA MET A 263 50.10 62.08 -37.47
C MET A 263 50.91 63.04 -36.61
N LEU A 264 50.72 63.07 -35.28
CA LEU A 264 51.54 63.86 -34.37
C LEU A 264 53.00 63.41 -34.33
N LEU A 265 53.26 62.10 -34.38
CA LEU A 265 54.62 61.56 -34.46
C LEU A 265 55.29 61.89 -35.80
N LEU A 266 54.55 61.84 -36.91
CA LEU A 266 55.04 62.24 -38.23
C LEU A 266 55.23 63.76 -38.32
N TYR A 267 54.38 64.55 -37.67
CA TYR A 267 54.53 66.01 -37.56
C TYR A 267 55.74 66.38 -36.71
N LYS A 268 55.96 65.73 -35.55
CA LYS A 268 57.18 65.90 -34.76
C LYS A 268 58.42 65.45 -35.51
N ARG A 269 58.38 64.31 -36.22
CA ARG A 269 59.50 63.86 -37.06
C ARG A 269 59.78 64.82 -38.22
N ARG A 270 58.75 65.39 -38.86
CA ARG A 270 58.90 66.40 -39.93
C ARG A 270 59.40 67.74 -39.38
N SER A 271 58.92 68.17 -38.22
CA SER A 271 59.37 69.37 -37.51
C SER A 271 60.83 69.25 -37.08
N GLN A 272 61.24 68.09 -36.55
CA GLN A 272 62.65 67.80 -36.26
C GLN A 272 63.51 67.69 -37.52
N ARG A 273 62.93 67.29 -38.66
CA ARG A 273 63.62 67.31 -39.97
C ARG A 273 63.72 68.70 -40.59
N ASN A 274 63.02 69.70 -40.04
CA ASN A 274 62.97 71.08 -40.54
C ASN A 274 63.61 72.11 -39.58
N HIS A 275 64.39 71.66 -38.59
CA HIS A 275 65.26 72.51 -37.77
C HIS A 275 66.68 71.95 -37.82
N GLN A 276 67.48 72.49 -38.73
CA GLN A 276 68.93 72.41 -38.68
C GLN A 276 69.45 73.82 -38.39
N PRO A 277 70.15 74.00 -37.26
CA PRO A 277 71.44 74.72 -37.26
C PRO A 277 72.49 73.96 -36.42
N VAL A 278 73.72 73.71 -36.93
CA VAL A 278 74.95 74.55 -36.91
C VAL A 278 75.59 74.64 -35.51
N ASP A 279 76.86 74.23 -35.44
CA ASP A 279 77.76 74.14 -34.29
C ASP A 279 77.96 75.46 -33.51
N PRO A 280 78.17 75.42 -32.17
CA PRO A 280 78.43 76.60 -31.36
C PRO A 280 79.94 76.83 -31.13
N CYS A 281 80.44 78.01 -31.52
CA CYS A 281 81.59 78.63 -30.89
C CYS A 281 81.33 80.10 -30.59
N ASP A 282 81.86 80.48 -29.43
CA ASP A 282 82.28 81.82 -29.01
C ASP A 282 81.25 82.83 -28.48
N SER A 283 81.15 82.80 -27.14
CA SER A 283 81.81 83.78 -26.26
C SER A 283 81.08 85.08 -25.88
N HIS A 284 81.29 85.38 -24.60
CA HIS A 284 81.23 86.69 -23.94
C HIS A 284 79.86 87.33 -23.70
N VAL A 285 79.59 88.06 -22.61
CA VAL A 285 80.08 88.22 -21.23
C VAL A 285 79.22 89.39 -20.70
N GLU A 286 78.92 89.41 -19.40
CA GLU A 286 78.34 90.55 -18.64
C GLU A 286 76.89 90.96 -18.97
N GLN A 287 76.06 91.51 -18.07
CA GLN A 287 76.23 92.11 -16.75
C GLN A 287 74.83 92.28 -16.10
N GLY A 288 74.81 92.46 -14.78
CA GLY A 288 73.73 93.14 -14.02
C GLY A 288 72.72 92.18 -13.38
N GLU A 289 72.78 91.98 -12.05
CA GLU A 289 72.09 92.82 -11.04
C GLU A 289 70.56 92.66 -11.12
N ASP A 290 69.76 92.53 -10.07
CA ASP A 290 69.92 92.43 -8.61
C ASP A 290 68.47 92.25 -8.12
N GLN A 291 68.10 91.25 -7.30
CA GLN A 291 66.94 91.38 -6.40
C GLN A 291 66.87 90.22 -5.39
N SER A 292 67.08 90.60 -4.13
CA SER A 292 66.95 89.83 -2.89
C SER A 292 65.50 89.49 -2.50
N CYS A 293 65.32 88.28 -1.95
CA CYS A 293 64.55 87.80 -0.75
C CYS A 293 63.39 88.65 -0.18
N PRO A 294 62.33 88.04 0.44
CA PRO A 294 62.43 87.19 1.66
C PRO A 294 61.36 86.05 1.69
N ASP A 295 61.11 85.21 2.71
CA ASP A 295 61.66 84.96 4.05
C ASP A 295 61.28 83.53 4.46
N SER A 296 62.04 83.00 5.40
CA SER A 296 61.87 81.71 6.11
C SER A 296 60.79 81.73 7.20
N LEU A 297 60.36 80.53 7.61
CA LEU A 297 60.07 80.02 8.99
C LEU A 297 58.86 79.04 8.89
N ALA A 298 58.87 77.83 9.42
CA ALA A 298 59.77 77.15 10.37
C ALA A 298 59.75 75.62 10.10
#